data_AF-A0A353MD61-F1
#
_entry.id   AF-A0A353MD61-F1
#
_cell.length_a   1.000
_cell.length_b   1.000
_cell.length_c   1.000
_cell.angle_alpha   90.00
_cell.angle_beta   90.00
_cell.angle_gamma   90.00
#
_symmetry.space_group_name_H-M   'P 1'
#
loop_
_entity.id
_entity.type
_entity.pdbx_description
1 polymer ?
#
loop_
_entity_poly.entity_id
_entity_poly.type
_entity_poly.pdbx_seq_one_letter_code
_entity_poly.pdbx_strand_id
1 'polypeptide(L)'
;MKKFLAIGALVGMLSGFAALANGAEKMKEYPAGDEKVVNKMKIAAVYLKPIDMEPRGTDLPASQADIHLEADIHATKGNPNGFGAGEWIPYLTITYKLDNLDTGASKTGKFMPMVAKDGPHYGGNIKMMGAGNYKVTYTIESPEKQGFGRHTDKASGVGKWFQPFTVDYKFKYVPLK
;
A
#
# COMPACT_ATOMS: atom_id res chain seq x y z
N MET A 1 44.16 60.92 -25.53
CA MET A 1 44.82 59.94 -26.42
C MET A 1 44.01 58.65 -26.35
N LYS A 2 43.08 58.46 -27.30
CA LYS A 2 43.13 57.45 -28.38
C LYS A 2 42.94 55.99 -27.90
N LYS A 3 41.72 55.48 -28.15
CA LYS A 3 41.32 54.16 -28.72
C LYS A 3 41.74 52.90 -27.92
N PHE A 4 40.88 51.90 -27.66
CA PHE A 4 40.21 51.09 -28.66
C PHE A 4 38.94 50.40 -28.14
N LEU A 5 38.02 50.24 -29.09
CA LEU A 5 36.78 49.48 -29.12
C LEU A 5 37.09 47.98 -29.32
N ALA A 6 36.36 47.07 -28.68
CA ALA A 6 36.06 45.76 -29.26
C ALA A 6 34.77 45.19 -28.64
N ILE A 7 33.74 45.19 -29.48
CA ILE A 7 32.44 44.56 -29.31
C ILE A 7 32.61 43.05 -29.42
N GLY A 8 32.03 42.29 -28.49
CA GLY A 8 31.90 40.84 -28.58
C GLY A 8 30.52 40.42 -28.08
N ALA A 9 29.50 40.56 -28.94
CA ALA A 9 28.20 39.96 -28.72
C ALA A 9 28.32 38.45 -28.97
N LEU A 10 28.01 37.64 -27.97
CA LEU A 10 27.70 36.22 -28.18
C LEU A 10 26.29 35.96 -27.68
N VAL A 11 25.36 35.93 -28.63
CA VAL A 11 24.00 35.43 -28.48
C VAL A 11 24.08 33.92 -28.32
N GLY A 12 23.85 33.43 -27.10
CA GLY A 12 23.60 32.02 -26.82
C GLY A 12 22.12 31.79 -26.56
N MET A 13 21.33 31.61 -27.62
CA MET A 13 20.05 30.92 -27.50
C MET A 13 20.32 29.44 -27.23
N LEU A 14 19.99 28.97 -26.02
CA LEU A 14 19.58 27.58 -25.83
C LEU A 14 18.19 27.57 -25.18
N SER A 15 17.22 27.53 -26.09
CA SER A 15 16.05 26.64 -26.09
C SER A 15 15.75 25.89 -24.80
N GLY A 16 14.49 26.02 -24.37
CA GLY A 16 13.96 25.51 -23.12
C GLY A 16 14.14 24.01 -22.91
N PHE A 17 14.41 23.67 -21.66
CA PHE A 17 13.84 22.50 -21.02
C PHE A 17 12.82 23.00 -20.01
N ALA A 18 11.61 23.28 -20.48
CA ALA A 18 10.45 23.18 -19.59
C ALA A 18 10.38 21.69 -19.23
N ALA A 19 10.78 21.35 -18.02
CA ALA A 19 10.53 20.03 -17.47
C ALA A 19 9.01 19.83 -17.51
N LEU A 20 8.55 19.04 -18.47
CA LEU A 20 7.23 18.44 -18.44
C LEU A 20 7.23 17.53 -17.21
N ALA A 21 6.90 18.09 -16.06
CA ALA A 21 6.36 17.33 -14.95
C ALA A 21 5.02 16.79 -15.46
N ASN A 22 5.08 15.66 -16.19
CA ASN A 22 3.92 14.84 -16.43
C ASN A 22 3.37 14.51 -15.05
N GLY A 23 2.29 15.20 -14.67
CA GLY A 23 1.54 14.89 -13.47
C GLY A 23 1.07 13.45 -13.60
N ALA A 24 1.78 12.53 -12.95
CA ALA A 24 1.31 11.17 -12.84
C ALA A 24 -0.06 11.26 -12.18
N GLU A 25 -1.11 10.88 -12.90
CA GLU A 25 -2.44 10.76 -12.33
C GLU A 25 -2.33 9.78 -11.15
N LYS A 26 -2.46 10.31 -9.93
CA LYS A 26 -2.57 9.47 -8.74
C LYS A 26 -3.95 8.82 -8.79
N MET A 27 -3.98 7.49 -8.73
CA MET A 27 -5.22 6.78 -8.50
C MET A 27 -5.82 7.27 -7.19
N LYS A 28 -7.11 7.59 -7.19
CA LYS A 28 -7.79 8.04 -5.99
C LYS A 28 -8.08 6.84 -5.09
N GLU A 29 -7.48 6.86 -3.91
CA GLU A 29 -7.78 5.92 -2.83
C GLU A 29 -8.92 6.40 -1.94
N TYR A 30 -9.65 5.44 -1.40
CA TYR A 30 -10.77 5.63 -0.49
C TYR A 30 -10.47 4.89 0.83
N PRO A 31 -10.45 5.59 1.97
CA PRO A 31 -10.28 4.95 3.26
C PRO A 31 -11.42 3.98 3.56
N ALA A 32 -11.07 2.75 3.95
CA ALA A 32 -12.00 1.78 4.50
C ALA A 32 -11.93 1.84 6.04
N GLY A 33 -12.48 2.89 6.64
CA GLY A 33 -12.42 3.13 8.09
C GLY A 33 -11.13 3.79 8.57
N ASP A 34 -10.98 3.90 9.89
CA ASP A 34 -9.82 4.56 10.50
C ASP A 34 -8.63 3.62 10.65
N GLU A 35 -7.44 4.17 10.43
CA GLU A 35 -6.16 3.54 10.74
C GLU A 35 -6.10 3.05 12.20
N LYS A 36 -5.42 1.93 12.41
CA LYS A 36 -5.19 1.38 13.76
C LYS A 36 -3.71 1.17 14.04
N VAL A 37 -3.35 1.33 15.31
CA VAL A 37 -2.01 1.00 15.81
C VAL A 37 -2.07 -0.25 16.67
N VAL A 38 -1.47 -1.33 16.18
CA VAL A 38 -1.41 -2.64 16.87
C VAL A 38 0.00 -3.19 16.73
N ASN A 39 0.58 -3.77 17.78
CA ASN A 39 1.92 -4.37 17.75
C ASN A 39 3.02 -3.43 17.21
N LYS A 40 2.92 -2.13 17.53
CA LYS A 40 3.82 -1.09 16.99
C LYS A 40 3.84 -1.03 15.47
N MET A 41 2.73 -1.37 14.83
CA MET A 41 2.48 -1.17 13.41
C MET A 41 1.26 -0.28 13.25
N LYS A 42 1.34 0.62 12.28
CA LYS A 42 0.26 1.44 11.77
C LYS A 42 -0.35 0.67 10.60
N ILE A 43 -1.63 0.36 10.70
CA ILE A 43 -2.36 -0.54 9.80
C ILE A 43 -3.55 0.24 9.28
N ALA A 44 -3.61 0.45 7.97
CA ALA A 44 -4.74 1.08 7.29
C ALA A 44 -5.35 0.12 6.27
N ALA A 45 -6.62 0.34 5.97
CA ALA A 45 -7.32 -0.31 4.89
C ALA A 45 -7.78 0.78 3.91
N VAL A 46 -7.39 0.63 2.64
CA VAL A 46 -7.84 1.51 1.56
C VAL A 46 -8.36 0.67 0.41
N TYR A 47 -9.20 1.28 -0.42
CA TYR A 47 -9.59 0.69 -1.69
C TYR A 47 -9.58 1.73 -2.80
N LEU A 48 -9.41 1.26 -4.02
CA LEU A 48 -9.33 2.07 -5.22
C LEU A 48 -9.91 1.31 -6.41
N LYS A 49 -9.84 1.90 -7.61
CA LYS A 49 -10.24 1.18 -8.83
C LYS A 49 -9.40 -0.09 -9.00
N PRO A 50 -9.95 -1.17 -9.57
CA PRO A 50 -9.18 -2.36 -9.89
C PRO A 50 -7.92 -2.04 -10.68
N ILE A 51 -6.86 -2.80 -10.44
CA ILE A 51 -5.56 -2.63 -11.10
C ILE A 51 -5.23 -3.83 -11.97
N ASP A 52 -4.44 -3.60 -13.02
CA ASP A 52 -3.78 -4.67 -13.74
C ASP A 52 -2.47 -5.01 -13.03
N MET A 53 -2.21 -6.30 -12.82
CA MET A 53 -1.02 -6.78 -12.12
C MET A 53 -0.33 -7.89 -12.90
N GLU A 54 1.00 -7.92 -12.81
CA GLU A 54 1.82 -9.02 -13.28
C GLU A 54 2.53 -9.71 -12.09
N PRO A 55 2.76 -11.03 -12.15
CA PRO A 55 2.35 -11.93 -13.24
C PRO A 55 0.84 -12.18 -13.23
N ARG A 56 0.20 -12.17 -14.42
CA ARG A 56 -1.24 -12.48 -14.57
C ARG A 56 -1.60 -13.84 -13.97
N GLY A 57 -2.84 -13.95 -13.52
CA GLY A 57 -3.39 -15.19 -12.93
C GLY A 57 -3.08 -15.36 -11.43
N THR A 58 -2.35 -14.42 -10.84
CA THR A 58 -2.15 -14.35 -9.38
C THR A 58 -3.29 -13.64 -8.67
N ASP A 59 -3.96 -12.69 -9.35
CA ASP A 59 -5.12 -11.96 -8.85
C ASP A 59 -6.33 -12.12 -9.77
N LEU A 60 -7.51 -11.70 -9.27
CA LEU A 60 -8.69 -11.50 -10.11
C LEU A 60 -8.39 -10.40 -11.16
N PRO A 61 -8.66 -10.62 -12.47
CA PRO A 61 -8.44 -9.59 -13.47
C PRO A 61 -9.23 -8.31 -13.18
N ALA A 62 -8.66 -7.14 -13.49
CA ALA A 62 -9.30 -5.85 -13.25
C ALA A 62 -10.73 -5.78 -13.84
N SER A 63 -10.92 -6.35 -15.03
CA SER A 63 -12.21 -6.41 -15.74
C SER A 63 -13.29 -7.23 -15.03
N GLN A 64 -12.92 -8.04 -14.05
CA GLN A 64 -13.83 -8.88 -13.26
C GLN A 64 -13.97 -8.40 -11.81
N ALA A 65 -13.21 -7.38 -11.41
CA ALA A 65 -13.22 -6.83 -10.07
C ALA A 65 -14.00 -5.51 -10.02
N ASP A 66 -14.43 -5.13 -8.82
CA ASP A 66 -15.08 -3.83 -8.59
C ASP A 66 -14.15 -2.84 -7.89
N ILE A 67 -13.23 -3.35 -7.06
CA ILE A 67 -12.19 -2.56 -6.38
C ILE A 67 -10.86 -3.32 -6.37
N HIS A 68 -9.76 -2.59 -6.18
CA HIS A 68 -8.57 -3.13 -5.54
C HIS A 68 -8.64 -2.79 -4.05
N LEU A 69 -8.43 -3.77 -3.16
CA LEU A 69 -8.47 -3.58 -1.71
C LEU A 69 -7.09 -3.84 -1.13
N GLU A 70 -6.63 -2.92 -0.28
CA GLU A 70 -5.25 -2.91 0.23
C GLU A 70 -5.19 -2.90 1.76
N ALA A 71 -4.05 -3.36 2.27
CA ALA A 71 -3.61 -3.21 3.65
C ALA A 71 -2.22 -2.55 3.67
N ASP A 72 -2.19 -1.30 4.14
CA ASP A 72 -0.96 -0.53 4.32
C ASP A 72 -0.44 -0.72 5.73
N ILE A 73 0.74 -1.32 5.85
CA ILE A 73 1.29 -1.73 7.14
C ILE A 73 2.72 -1.23 7.29
N HIS A 74 2.89 -0.28 8.20
CA HIS A 74 4.18 0.38 8.45
C HIS A 74 4.53 0.33 9.93
N ALA A 75 5.81 0.19 10.24
CA ALA A 75 6.30 0.28 11.62
C ALA A 75 6.03 1.66 12.22
N THR A 76 5.71 1.67 13.51
CA THR A 76 5.69 2.90 14.32
C THR A 76 6.99 3.02 15.12
N LYS A 77 7.24 4.20 15.70
CA LYS A 77 8.42 4.44 16.54
C LYS A 77 8.53 3.40 17.66
N GLY A 78 9.71 2.79 17.77
CA GLY A 78 9.99 1.78 18.78
C GLY A 78 9.41 0.40 18.46
N ASN A 79 9.25 0.08 17.17
CA ASN A 79 8.93 -1.29 16.75
C ASN A 79 10.02 -2.26 17.26
N PRO A 80 9.65 -3.33 17.99
CA PRO A 80 10.62 -4.21 18.64
C PRO A 80 11.26 -5.22 17.69
N ASN A 81 10.79 -5.32 16.44
CA ASN A 81 11.19 -6.35 15.49
C ASN A 81 12.25 -5.88 14.47
N GLY A 82 12.89 -4.73 14.72
CA GLY A 82 14.02 -4.23 13.93
C GLY A 82 13.66 -3.26 12.81
N PHE A 83 12.38 -2.92 12.65
CA PHE A 83 11.91 -1.98 11.62
C PHE A 83 11.93 -0.53 12.13
N GLY A 84 12.45 0.38 11.32
CA GLY A 84 12.42 1.82 11.53
C GLY A 84 11.00 2.39 11.43
N ALA A 85 10.77 3.55 12.05
CA ALA A 85 9.46 4.20 11.98
C ALA A 85 9.13 4.61 10.53
N GLY A 86 7.96 4.23 10.05
CA GLY A 86 7.51 4.48 8.67
C GLY A 86 7.98 3.44 7.66
N GLU A 87 8.80 2.46 8.04
CA GLU A 87 9.19 1.37 7.14
C GLU A 87 8.02 0.42 6.92
N TRP A 88 7.83 -0.02 5.68
CA TRP A 88 6.88 -1.07 5.34
C TRP A 88 7.28 -2.39 6.03
N ILE A 89 6.30 -3.15 6.51
CA ILE A 89 6.54 -4.45 7.14
C ILE A 89 6.39 -5.55 6.07
N PRO A 90 7.49 -6.15 5.59
CA PRO A 90 7.44 -7.12 4.51
C PRO A 90 7.12 -8.53 5.04
N TYR A 91 6.93 -9.48 4.13
CA TYR A 91 6.76 -10.92 4.42
C TYR A 91 5.57 -11.30 5.34
N LEU A 92 4.66 -10.37 5.66
CA LEU A 92 3.40 -10.71 6.31
C LEU A 92 2.57 -11.67 5.46
N THR A 93 1.83 -12.54 6.14
CA THR A 93 0.72 -13.28 5.52
C THR A 93 -0.57 -12.62 5.97
N ILE A 94 -1.36 -12.12 5.01
CA ILE A 94 -2.61 -11.42 5.31
C ILE A 94 -3.75 -12.14 4.61
N THR A 95 -4.75 -12.53 5.40
CA THR A 95 -6.05 -12.99 4.89
C THR A 95 -7.12 -12.01 5.30
N TYR A 96 -8.20 -11.95 4.53
CA TYR A 96 -9.32 -11.09 4.83
C TYR A 96 -10.63 -11.88 4.88
N LYS A 97 -11.56 -11.38 5.71
CA LYS A 97 -12.99 -11.68 5.65
C LYS A 97 -13.74 -10.38 5.41
N LEU A 98 -14.51 -10.32 4.34
CA LEU A 98 -15.31 -9.16 3.97
C LEU A 98 -16.79 -9.53 4.11
N ASP A 99 -17.48 -8.85 5.01
CA ASP A 99 -18.90 -9.03 5.32
C ASP A 99 -19.68 -7.83 4.80
N ASN A 100 -20.71 -8.06 3.98
CA ASN A 100 -21.76 -7.08 3.70
C ASN A 100 -22.78 -7.15 4.85
N LEU A 101 -22.79 -6.12 5.68
CA LEU A 101 -23.61 -6.05 6.89
C LEU A 101 -25.10 -5.83 6.58
N ASP A 102 -25.43 -5.33 5.39
CA ASP A 102 -26.82 -5.10 5.00
C ASP A 102 -27.48 -6.38 4.47
N THR A 103 -26.71 -7.27 3.83
CA THR A 103 -27.23 -8.49 3.21
C THR A 103 -26.84 -9.78 3.94
N GLY A 104 -25.85 -9.73 4.83
CA GLY A 104 -25.28 -10.90 5.49
C GLY A 104 -24.34 -11.72 4.61
N ALA A 105 -24.12 -11.33 3.36
CA ALA A 105 -23.18 -12.00 2.47
C ALA A 105 -21.74 -11.83 2.97
N SER A 106 -20.92 -12.88 2.87
CA SER A 106 -19.53 -12.89 3.33
C SER A 106 -18.64 -13.53 2.28
N LYS A 107 -17.41 -13.03 2.16
CA LYS A 107 -16.35 -13.65 1.38
C LYS A 107 -15.01 -13.59 2.09
N THR A 108 -14.14 -14.53 1.78
CA THR A 108 -12.78 -14.58 2.32
C THR A 108 -11.77 -14.65 1.20
N GLY A 109 -10.55 -14.20 1.48
CA GLY A 109 -9.44 -14.33 0.55
C GLY A 109 -8.10 -14.09 1.23
N LYS A 110 -7.04 -14.12 0.41
CA LYS A 110 -5.67 -13.88 0.83
C LYS A 110 -5.10 -12.74 0.00
N PHE A 111 -4.47 -11.77 0.66
CA PHE A 111 -3.74 -10.73 -0.04
C PHE A 111 -2.37 -11.21 -0.48
N MET A 112 -1.86 -10.55 -1.52
CA MET A 112 -0.51 -10.74 -2.03
C MET A 112 0.34 -9.51 -1.69
N PRO A 113 1.64 -9.68 -1.41
CA PRO A 113 2.56 -8.56 -1.42
C PRO A 113 2.72 -8.06 -2.86
N MET A 114 2.74 -6.75 -3.03
CA MET A 114 2.89 -6.12 -4.34
C MET A 114 3.50 -4.72 -4.19
N VAL A 115 3.79 -4.09 -5.32
CA VAL A 115 4.38 -2.74 -5.37
C VAL A 115 3.71 -1.91 -6.44
N ALA A 116 3.36 -0.68 -6.09
CA ALA A 116 2.84 0.34 -6.99
C ALA A 116 3.78 1.56 -7.00
N LYS A 117 3.38 2.65 -7.67
CA LYS A 117 4.21 3.85 -7.82
C LYS A 117 4.47 4.58 -6.49
N ASP A 118 3.58 4.42 -5.53
CA ASP A 118 3.57 5.01 -4.21
C ASP A 118 4.23 4.13 -3.14
N GLY A 119 4.49 2.86 -3.44
CA GLY A 119 5.29 1.97 -2.58
C GLY A 119 4.77 0.53 -2.54
N PRO A 120 5.38 -0.30 -1.68
CA PRO A 120 4.92 -1.66 -1.44
C PRO A 120 3.71 -1.70 -0.49
N HIS A 121 2.78 -2.61 -0.76
CA HIS A 121 1.60 -2.87 0.07
C HIS A 121 1.15 -4.34 -0.07
N TYR A 122 0.09 -4.70 0.64
CA TYR A 122 -0.61 -5.96 0.46
C TYR A 122 -1.99 -5.70 -0.11
N GLY A 123 -2.41 -6.46 -1.12
CA GLY A 123 -3.73 -6.21 -1.70
C GLY A 123 -4.29 -7.36 -2.52
N GLY A 124 -5.41 -7.07 -3.16
CA GLY A 124 -6.05 -7.92 -4.14
C GLY A 124 -7.28 -7.28 -4.76
N ASN A 125 -7.54 -7.63 -6.02
CA ASN A 125 -8.72 -7.25 -6.77
C ASN A 125 -9.95 -8.02 -6.27
N ILE A 126 -11.00 -7.29 -5.90
CA ILE A 126 -12.19 -7.84 -5.25
C ILE A 126 -13.44 -7.54 -6.10
N LYS A 127 -14.17 -8.61 -6.45
CA LYS A 127 -15.60 -8.48 -6.80
C LYS A 127 -16.43 -8.27 -5.53
N MET A 128 -17.06 -7.10 -5.40
CA MET A 128 -17.87 -6.74 -4.24
C MET A 128 -19.25 -7.42 -4.27
N MET A 129 -19.88 -7.54 -3.10
CA MET A 129 -21.19 -8.20 -2.94
C MET A 129 -22.33 -7.17 -2.96
N GLY A 130 -22.30 -6.27 -3.94
CA GLY A 130 -23.22 -5.12 -4.05
C GLY A 130 -22.80 -3.90 -3.24
N ALA A 131 -23.53 -2.79 -3.38
CA ALA A 131 -23.37 -1.63 -2.50
C ALA A 131 -23.85 -1.95 -1.08
N GLY A 132 -23.31 -1.26 -0.07
CA GLY A 132 -23.79 -1.41 1.30
C GLY A 132 -22.79 -1.00 2.37
N ASN A 133 -23.15 -1.29 3.62
CA ASN A 133 -22.26 -1.19 4.77
C ASN A 133 -21.44 -2.49 4.88
N TYR A 134 -20.13 -2.35 5.00
CA TYR A 134 -19.21 -3.48 5.05
C TYR A 134 -18.39 -3.49 6.35
N LYS A 135 -17.99 -4.70 6.74
CA LYS A 135 -16.87 -4.92 7.64
C LYS A 135 -15.81 -5.75 6.92
N VAL A 136 -14.57 -5.28 6.90
CA VAL A 136 -13.43 -6.13 6.53
C VAL A 136 -12.62 -6.46 7.77
N THR A 137 -12.22 -7.72 7.91
CA THR A 137 -11.36 -8.21 8.99
C THR A 137 -10.08 -8.74 8.37
N TYR A 138 -8.95 -8.13 8.67
CA TYR A 138 -7.63 -8.63 8.30
C TYR A 138 -7.11 -9.53 9.40
N THR A 139 -6.70 -10.75 9.04
CA THR A 139 -5.91 -11.63 9.92
C THR A 139 -4.46 -11.56 9.45
N ILE A 140 -3.58 -11.07 10.33
CA ILE A 140 -2.19 -10.76 10.02
C ILE A 140 -1.29 -11.73 10.79
N GLU A 141 -0.47 -12.46 10.04
CA GLU A 141 0.53 -13.36 10.58
C GLU A 141 1.93 -12.79 10.34
N SER A 142 2.85 -13.10 11.25
CA SER A 142 4.19 -12.51 11.27
C SER A 142 5.04 -12.93 10.05
N PRO A 143 6.13 -12.18 9.77
CA PRO A 143 7.06 -12.50 8.70
C PRO A 143 7.65 -13.91 8.75
N GLU A 144 7.72 -14.53 9.93
CA GLU A 144 8.24 -15.88 10.15
C GLU A 144 7.54 -16.94 9.28
N LYS A 145 6.23 -16.79 9.04
CA LYS A 145 5.45 -17.73 8.23
C LYS A 145 5.92 -17.80 6.78
N GLN A 146 6.53 -16.73 6.27
CA GLN A 146 7.10 -16.66 4.93
C GLN A 146 8.62 -16.90 4.92
N GLY A 147 9.18 -17.44 6.01
CA GLY A 147 10.61 -17.76 6.12
C GLY A 147 11.49 -16.56 6.48
N PHE A 148 10.91 -15.45 6.96
CA PHE A 148 11.67 -14.26 7.35
C PHE A 148 12.28 -14.43 8.75
N GLY A 149 13.54 -14.86 8.78
CA GLY A 149 14.29 -15.07 10.02
C GLY A 149 14.54 -13.79 10.81
N ARG A 150 14.79 -13.93 12.12
CA ARG A 150 15.20 -12.82 12.99
C ARG A 150 16.49 -13.18 13.72
N HIS A 151 17.35 -12.19 13.95
CA HIS A 151 18.51 -12.36 14.82
C HIS A 151 18.07 -12.52 16.28
N THR A 152 18.82 -13.30 17.05
CA THR A 152 18.48 -13.63 18.45
C THR A 152 19.64 -13.51 19.43
N ASP A 153 20.86 -13.30 18.92
CA ASP A 153 22.04 -13.05 19.73
C ASP A 153 21.97 -11.69 20.44
N LYS A 154 22.77 -11.51 21.49
CA LYS A 154 22.77 -10.28 22.29
C LYS A 154 23.23 -9.04 21.52
N ALA A 155 24.09 -9.20 20.52
CA ALA A 155 24.72 -8.07 19.84
C ALA A 155 23.81 -7.45 18.76
N SER A 156 23.01 -8.28 18.08
CA SER A 156 22.21 -7.87 16.92
C SER A 156 20.76 -8.34 16.94
N GLY A 157 20.34 -9.03 18.01
CA GLY A 157 19.01 -9.61 18.10
C GLY A 157 17.87 -8.60 18.21
N VAL A 158 16.70 -9.02 17.71
CA VAL A 158 15.44 -8.27 17.82
C VAL A 158 14.41 -9.03 18.64
N GLY A 159 13.34 -8.36 19.03
CA GLY A 159 12.22 -8.95 19.77
C GLY A 159 11.59 -10.13 19.04
N LYS A 160 10.91 -11.00 19.81
CA LYS A 160 10.12 -12.10 19.24
C LYS A 160 9.04 -11.55 18.30
N TRP A 161 8.71 -12.33 17.27
CA TRP A 161 7.55 -12.04 16.44
C TRP A 161 6.27 -12.03 17.27
N PHE A 162 5.33 -11.17 16.87
CA PHE A 162 3.99 -11.15 17.44
C PHE A 162 3.21 -12.43 17.06
N GLN A 163 2.25 -12.82 17.90
CA GLN A 163 1.29 -13.85 17.54
C GLN A 163 0.29 -13.33 16.50
N PRO A 164 -0.27 -14.19 15.64
CA PRO A 164 -1.32 -13.80 14.71
C PRO A 164 -2.44 -13.01 15.40
N PHE A 165 -2.90 -11.95 14.75
CA PHE A 165 -3.94 -11.08 15.29
C PHE A 165 -4.88 -10.58 14.19
N THR A 166 -6.02 -10.05 14.60
CA THR A 166 -7.02 -9.50 13.67
C THR A 166 -7.22 -8.00 13.84
N VAL A 167 -7.57 -7.34 12.74
CA VAL A 167 -7.92 -5.92 12.71
C VAL A 167 -9.15 -5.71 11.83
N ASP A 168 -10.19 -5.10 12.41
CA ASP A 168 -11.49 -4.92 11.75
C ASP A 168 -11.72 -3.48 11.29
N TYR A 169 -12.22 -3.27 10.08
CA TYR A 169 -12.62 -1.94 9.61
C TYR A 169 -14.06 -1.96 9.11
N LYS A 170 -14.81 -0.91 9.44
CA LYS A 170 -16.17 -0.70 8.93
C LYS A 170 -16.16 0.46 7.93
N PHE A 171 -16.81 0.27 6.79
CA PHE A 171 -16.87 1.28 5.76
C PHE A 171 -18.14 1.14 4.93
N LYS A 172 -18.56 2.22 4.29
CA LYS A 172 -19.68 2.21 3.34
C LYS A 172 -19.10 2.12 1.94
N TYR A 173 -19.52 1.11 1.19
CA TYR A 173 -19.13 0.94 -0.21
C TYR A 173 -20.25 1.39 -1.14
N VAL A 174 -19.88 2.23 -2.10
CA VAL A 174 -20.70 2.59 -3.25
C VAL A 174 -19.85 2.33 -4.50
N PRO A 175 -20.38 1.68 -5.54
CA PRO A 175 -19.63 1.37 -6.76
C PRO A 175 -18.87 2.57 -7.31
N LEU A 176 -17.58 2.35 -7.59
CA LEU A 176 -16.73 3.38 -8.19
C LEU A 176 -17.18 3.62 -9.64
N LYS A 177 -17.20 4.89 -10.04
CA LYS A 177 -17.46 5.32 -11.42
C LYS A 177 -16.17 5.34 -12.23
#